data_AF-A0A7S2UAU1-F1
#
_entry.id   AF-A0A7S2UAU1-F1
#
_cell.length_a   1.000
_cell.length_b   1.000
_cell.length_c   1.000
_cell.angle_alpha   90.00
_cell.angle_beta   90.00
_cell.angle_gamma   90.00
#
_symmetry.space_group_name_H-M   'P 1'
#
loop_
_entity.id
_entity.type
_entity.pdbx_description
1 polymer ?
#
loop_
_entity_poly.entity_id
_entity_poly.type
_entity_poly.pdbx_seq_one_letter_code
_entity_poly.pdbx_strand_id
1 'polypeptide(L)'
;MVGYDLGQHVPGSNRYQPNSNPYQVGYDLLSAHARVAHLYQTQFYPSQCGQIGMTNSGNFRYPLTNSDADREAAQRSIEFQLTWLADPVFKGEYLQGMRDLLGDEVLPVFTPEKH
;
A
#
# COMPACT_ATOMS: atom_id res chain seq x y z
N MET A 1 -4.29 6.46 -4.91
CA MET A 1 -5.05 6.75 -3.68
C MET A 1 -5.34 8.22 -3.42
N VAL A 2 -4.75 9.17 -4.17
CA VAL A 2 -5.03 10.61 -4.03
C VAL A 2 -6.53 10.98 -4.17
N GLY A 3 -7.32 10.17 -4.89
CA GLY A 3 -8.77 10.36 -5.04
C GLY A 3 -9.64 10.00 -3.84
N TYR A 4 -9.05 9.45 -2.76
CA TYR A 4 -9.70 9.17 -1.47
C TYR A 4 -8.98 9.84 -0.28
N ASP A 5 -7.87 10.54 -0.53
CA ASP A 5 -7.12 11.25 0.52
C ASP A 5 -7.28 12.77 0.33
N LEU A 6 -6.89 13.28 -0.85
CA LEU A 6 -6.89 14.70 -1.17
C LEU A 6 -8.04 15.13 -2.09
N GLY A 7 -8.76 14.19 -2.71
CA GLY A 7 -9.85 14.46 -3.65
C GLY A 7 -9.41 15.06 -5.00
N GLN A 8 -8.12 15.01 -5.34
CA GLN A 8 -7.60 15.59 -6.59
C GLN A 8 -7.83 14.71 -7.82
N HIS A 9 -8.16 13.44 -7.60
CA HIS A 9 -8.48 12.47 -8.66
C HIS A 9 -9.85 11.87 -8.39
N VAL A 10 -10.51 11.35 -9.43
CA VAL A 10 -11.77 10.60 -9.27
C VAL A 10 -11.61 9.48 -8.23
N PRO A 11 -12.61 9.25 -7.35
CA PRO A 11 -13.96 9.87 -7.31
C PRO A 11 -14.03 11.28 -6.69
N GLY A 12 -12.91 11.89 -6.31
CA GLY A 12 -12.88 13.24 -5.73
C GLY A 12 -13.19 13.25 -4.22
N SER A 13 -13.07 12.10 -3.57
CA SER A 13 -13.30 11.98 -2.13
C SER A 13 -12.03 12.36 -1.36
N ASN A 14 -12.20 12.87 -0.15
CA ASN A 14 -11.09 13.23 0.72
C ASN A 14 -11.28 12.61 2.10
N ARG A 15 -10.17 12.48 2.85
CA ARG A 15 -10.10 11.82 4.16
C ARG A 15 -11.04 12.37 5.25
N TYR A 16 -11.64 13.54 5.06
CA TYR A 16 -12.61 14.12 6.00
C TYR A 16 -14.05 13.68 5.70
N GLN A 17 -14.29 12.98 4.58
CA GLN A 17 -15.60 12.47 4.21
C GLN A 17 -15.85 11.10 4.85
N PRO A 18 -17.10 10.81 5.25
CA PRO A 18 -17.49 9.47 5.67
C PRO A 18 -17.19 8.46 4.55
N ASN A 19 -16.60 7.32 4.91
CA ASN A 19 -16.19 6.25 3.97
C ASN A 19 -15.00 6.57 3.05
N SER A 20 -14.23 7.63 3.34
CA SER A 20 -13.01 7.96 2.59
C SER A 20 -11.75 7.54 3.35
N ASN A 21 -11.58 6.23 3.53
CA ASN A 21 -10.36 5.68 4.13
C ASN A 21 -9.41 5.22 3.02
N PRO A 22 -8.31 5.94 2.73
CA PRO A 22 -7.36 5.53 1.72
C PRO A 22 -6.70 4.18 2.05
N TYR A 23 -6.56 3.82 3.33
CA TYR A 23 -6.02 2.52 3.77
C TYR A 23 -6.96 1.35 3.47
N GLN A 24 -8.27 1.57 3.54
CA GLN A 24 -9.24 0.57 3.10
C GLN A 24 -9.15 0.33 1.59
N VAL A 25 -9.04 1.41 0.81
CA VAL A 25 -8.88 1.31 -0.66
C VAL A 25 -7.57 0.61 -1.03
N GLY A 26 -6.48 0.89 -0.31
CA GLY A 26 -5.21 0.18 -0.48
C GLY A 26 -5.33 -1.32 -0.18
N TYR A 27 -6.02 -1.68 0.90
CA TYR A 27 -6.29 -3.07 1.26
C TYR A 27 -7.12 -3.81 0.20
N ASP A 28 -8.17 -3.18 -0.32
CA ASP A 28 -9.01 -3.77 -1.37
C ASP A 28 -8.23 -3.96 -2.67
N LEU A 29 -7.34 -3.01 -3.02
CA LEU A 29 -6.44 -3.12 -4.16
C LEU A 29 -5.47 -4.30 -4.01
N LEU A 30 -4.87 -4.48 -2.83
CA LEU A 30 -3.98 -5.59 -2.53
C LEU A 30 -4.72 -6.94 -2.58
N SER A 31 -5.93 -6.99 -2.03
CA SER A 31 -6.79 -8.18 -2.07
C SER A 31 -7.17 -8.56 -3.50
N ALA A 32 -7.52 -7.59 -4.34
CA ALA A 32 -7.82 -7.81 -5.74
C ALA A 32 -6.60 -8.32 -6.51
N HIS A 33 -5.42 -7.72 -6.28
CA HIS A 33 -4.18 -8.16 -6.90
C HIS A 33 -3.84 -9.60 -6.51
N ALA A 34 -3.93 -9.97 -5.23
CA ALA A 34 -3.67 -11.33 -4.75
C ALA A 34 -4.56 -12.36 -5.44
N ARG A 35 -5.87 -12.09 -5.55
CA ARG A 35 -6.83 -12.96 -6.25
C ARG A 35 -6.49 -13.16 -7.72
N VAL A 36 -6.13 -12.08 -8.42
CA VAL A 36 -5.76 -12.16 -9.85
C VAL A 36 -4.42 -12.86 -10.03
N ALA A 37 -3.45 -12.64 -9.14
CA ALA A 37 -2.17 -13.33 -9.16
C ALA A 37 -2.36 -14.84 -8.95
N HIS A 38 -3.19 -15.24 -7.99
CA HIS A 38 -3.54 -16.65 -7.76
C HIS A 38 -4.25 -17.26 -9.00
N LEU A 39 -5.20 -16.54 -9.59
CA LEU A 39 -5.88 -16.97 -10.81
C LEU A 39 -4.89 -17.15 -11.97
N TYR A 40 -3.98 -16.20 -12.16
CA TYR A 40 -2.94 -16.26 -13.19
C TYR A 40 -2.04 -17.49 -13.00
N GLN A 41 -1.54 -17.68 -11.78
CA GLN A 41 -0.68 -18.80 -11.40
C GLN A 41 -1.35 -20.16 -11.67
N THR A 42 -2.65 -20.28 -11.40
CA THR A 42 -3.38 -21.56 -11.49
C THR A 42 -3.91 -21.87 -12.89
N GLN A 43 -4.34 -20.87 -13.65
CA GLN A 43 -5.02 -21.09 -14.93
C GLN A 43 -4.18 -20.72 -16.16
N PHE A 44 -3.33 -19.71 -16.06
CA PHE A 44 -2.68 -19.10 -17.24
C PHE A 44 -1.18 -19.38 -17.29
N TYR A 45 -0.51 -19.45 -16.14
CA TYR A 45 0.91 -19.77 -16.06
C TYR A 45 1.29 -21.07 -16.79
N PRO A 46 0.53 -22.20 -16.70
CA PRO A 46 0.90 -23.44 -17.38
C PRO A 46 0.98 -23.35 -18.92
N SER A 47 0.26 -22.39 -19.53
CA SER A 47 0.22 -22.21 -20.98
C SER A 47 1.00 -21.00 -21.48
N GLN A 48 1.03 -19.92 -20.71
CA GLN A 48 1.64 -18.64 -21.12
C GLN A 48 3.08 -18.49 -20.64
N CYS A 49 3.44 -19.09 -19.50
CA CYS A 49 4.75 -18.95 -18.87
C CYS A 49 5.19 -17.49 -18.63
N GLY A 50 4.25 -16.55 -18.53
CA GLY A 50 4.54 -15.13 -18.28
C GLY A 50 4.62 -14.76 -16.79
N GLN A 51 4.69 -13.45 -16.52
CA GLN A 51 4.84 -12.89 -15.17
C GLN A 51 3.71 -11.93 -14.82
N ILE A 52 3.35 -11.86 -13.54
CA ILE A 52 2.42 -10.87 -12.98
C ILE A 52 3.11 -10.12 -11.82
N GLY A 53 2.85 -8.82 -11.71
CA GLY A 53 3.37 -7.98 -10.64
C GLY A 53 2.53 -6.73 -10.43
N MET A 54 2.91 -5.93 -9.44
CA MET A 54 2.28 -4.64 -9.12
C MET A 54 3.29 -3.52 -9.34
N THR A 55 2.88 -2.48 -10.08
CA THR A 55 3.68 -1.26 -10.21
C THR A 55 3.35 -0.32 -9.07
N ASN A 56 4.35 0.04 -8.27
CA ASN A 56 4.21 1.00 -7.18
C ASN A 56 4.94 2.32 -7.51
N SER A 57 4.30 3.44 -7.23
CA SER A 57 4.89 4.78 -7.41
C SER A 57 5.57 5.25 -6.14
N GLY A 58 6.82 5.71 -6.25
CA GLY A 58 7.57 6.26 -5.12
C GLY A 58 8.30 7.54 -5.46
N ASN A 59 8.38 8.45 -4.49
CA ASN A 59 9.23 9.63 -4.56
C ASN A 59 10.37 9.50 -3.56
N PHE A 60 11.57 9.90 -3.97
CA PHE A 60 12.67 10.06 -3.03
C PHE A 60 12.43 11.28 -2.12
N ARG A 61 12.96 11.25 -0.90
CA ARG A 61 12.88 12.35 0.07
C ARG A 61 14.27 12.73 0.52
N TYR A 62 14.58 14.02 0.48
CA TYR A 62 15.79 14.57 1.09
C TYR A 62 15.46 15.08 2.50
N PRO A 63 16.36 14.90 3.49
CA PRO A 63 16.20 15.51 4.79
C PRO A 63 16.29 17.04 4.68
N LEU A 64 15.57 17.76 5.55
CA LEU A 64 15.57 19.23 5.54
C LEU A 64 16.93 19.79 6.00
N THR A 65 17.54 19.16 7.00
CA THR A 65 18.88 19.46 7.51
C THR A 65 19.71 18.19 7.68
N ASN A 66 20.97 18.34 8.08
CA ASN A 66 21.84 17.20 8.42
C ASN A 66 21.58 16.61 9.81
N SER A 67 20.53 17.04 10.52
CA SER A 67 20.17 16.45 11.81
C SER A 67 19.67 15.01 11.64
N ASP A 68 19.92 14.16 12.63
CA ASP A 68 19.44 12.78 12.60
C ASP A 68 17.90 12.73 12.59
N ALA A 69 17.23 13.65 13.28
CA ALA A 69 15.77 13.76 13.27
C ALA A 69 15.20 13.97 11.85
N ASP A 70 15.81 14.83 11.04
CA ASP A 70 15.37 15.07 9.66
C ASP A 70 15.70 13.89 8.73
N ARG A 71 16.83 13.21 8.97
CA ARG A 71 17.20 11.99 8.24
C ARG A 71 16.20 10.87 8.49
N GLU A 72 15.83 10.67 9.75
CA GLU A 72 14.80 9.70 10.13
C GLU A 72 13.42 10.09 9.59
N ALA A 73 13.07 11.38 9.60
CA ALA A 73 11.80 11.85 9.03
C ALA A 73 11.72 11.60 7.51
N ALA A 74 12.80 11.85 6.78
CA ALA A 74 12.89 11.54 5.36
C ALA A 74 12.75 10.03 5.11
N GLN A 75 13.46 9.20 5.88
CA GLN A 75 13.39 7.75 5.80
C GLN A 75 11.98 7.21 6.06
N ARG A 76 11.36 7.63 7.18
CA ARG A 76 9.98 7.26 7.51
C ARG A 76 9.02 7.64 6.39
N SER A 77 9.21 8.80 5.77
CA SER A 77 8.34 9.22 4.67
C SER A 77 8.50 8.40 3.41
N ILE A 78 9.71 7.90 3.11
CA ILE A 78 9.95 7.00 1.97
C ILE A 78 9.32 5.65 2.27
N GLU A 79 9.57 5.11 3.47
CA GLU A 79 9.00 3.84 3.93
C GLU A 79 7.49 3.88 3.83
N PHE A 80 6.84 4.87 4.45
CA PHE A 80 5.38 4.98 4.46
C PHE A 80 4.76 5.05 3.05
N GLN A 81 5.47 5.62 2.08
CA GLN A 81 4.99 5.69 0.69
C GLN A 81 5.21 4.36 -0.05
N LEU A 82 6.41 3.78 0.06
CA LEU A 82 6.81 2.62 -0.72
C LEU A 82 6.31 1.30 -0.10
N THR A 83 6.52 1.12 1.19
CA THR A 83 6.26 -0.16 1.87
C THR A 83 4.77 -0.41 2.07
N TRP A 84 3.93 0.63 1.99
CA TRP A 84 2.49 0.47 2.14
C TRP A 84 1.89 -0.58 1.21
N LEU A 85 2.22 -0.55 -0.09
CA LEU A 85 1.76 -1.57 -1.04
C LEU A 85 2.79 -2.67 -1.26
N ALA A 86 4.09 -2.38 -1.10
CA ALA A 86 5.15 -3.35 -1.36
C ALA A 86 5.22 -4.44 -0.27
N ASP A 87 5.22 -4.07 1.00
CA ASP A 87 5.40 -5.05 2.09
C ASP A 87 4.28 -6.09 2.11
N PRO A 88 2.99 -5.75 1.94
CA PRO A 88 1.95 -6.76 1.82
C PRO A 88 2.13 -7.72 0.64
N VAL A 89 2.68 -7.26 -0.49
CA VAL A 89 2.94 -8.12 -1.65
C VAL A 89 4.10 -9.09 -1.38
N PHE A 90 5.16 -8.64 -0.71
CA PHE A 90 6.36 -9.46 -0.47
C PHE A 90 6.33 -10.27 0.83
N LYS A 91 5.66 -9.77 1.86
CA LYS A 91 5.68 -10.29 3.24
C LYS A 91 4.29 -10.70 3.75
N GLY A 92 3.22 -10.28 3.08
CA GLY A 92 1.84 -10.55 3.52
C GLY A 92 1.34 -9.64 4.65
N GLU A 93 2.14 -8.66 5.08
CA GLU A 93 1.80 -7.74 6.16
C GLU A 93 2.31 -6.33 5.91
N TYR A 94 1.68 -5.33 6.52
CA TYR A 94 2.18 -3.96 6.51
C TYR A 94 3.42 -3.81 7.39
N LEU A 95 4.30 -2.87 7.02
CA LEU A 95 5.47 -2.50 7.81
C LEU A 95 5.07 -2.11 9.25
N GLN A 96 5.82 -2.60 10.24
CA GLN A 96 5.52 -2.35 11.66
C GLN A 96 5.38 -0.86 11.98
N GLY A 97 6.27 0.00 11.47
CA GLY A 97 6.17 1.44 11.70
C GLY A 97 4.88 2.09 11.17
N MET A 98 4.23 1.50 10.16
CA MET A 98 2.91 1.95 9.72
C MET A 98 1.81 1.54 10.70
N ARG A 99 1.89 0.30 11.22
CA ARG A 99 0.96 -0.19 12.24
C ARG A 99 1.06 0.62 13.53
N ASP A 100 2.29 0.87 13.98
CA ASP A 100 2.55 1.64 15.20
C ASP A 100 1.98 3.07 15.10
N LEU A 101 2.00 3.67 13.90
CA LEU A 101 1.51 5.03 13.69
C LEU A 101 -0.02 5.11 13.50
N LEU A 102 -0.61 4.15 12.78
CA LEU A 102 -2.02 4.22 12.35
C LEU A 102 -2.97 3.43 13.25
N GLY A 103 -2.48 2.35 13.88
CA GLY A 103 -3.29 1.39 14.61
C GLY A 103 -4.24 0.56 13.72
N ASP A 104 -4.86 -0.44 14.34
CA ASP A 104 -5.72 -1.40 13.64
C ASP A 104 -7.11 -0.83 13.29
N GLU A 105 -7.51 0.30 13.88
CA GLU A 105 -8.76 0.98 13.53
C GLU A 105 -8.70 1.63 12.13
N VAL A 106 -7.50 2.05 11.72
CA VAL A 106 -7.27 2.74 10.45
C VAL A 106 -6.72 1.79 9.39
N LEU A 107 -5.82 0.88 9.80
CA LEU A 107 -5.10 -0.02 8.91
C LEU A 107 -5.69 -1.44 8.98
N PRO A 108 -6.33 -1.95 7.90
CA PRO A 108 -6.95 -3.27 7.93
C PRO A 108 -5.95 -4.41 8.18
N VAL A 109 -6.43 -5.54 8.70
CA VAL A 109 -5.61 -6.75 8.91
C VAL A 109 -5.85 -7.75 7.79
N PHE A 110 -4.78 -8.30 7.22
CA PHE A 110 -4.86 -9.43 6.29
C PHE A 110 -5.22 -10.70 7.06
N THR A 111 -6.28 -11.39 6.65
CA THR A 111 -6.64 -12.69 7.18
C THR A 111 -6.18 -13.80 6.23
N PRO A 112 -5.82 -14.99 6.74
CA PRO A 112 -5.32 -16.09 5.91
C PRO A 112 -6.28 -16.53 4.80
N GLU A 113 -7.58 -16.34 4.97
CA GLU A 113 -8.63 -16.78 4.03
C GLU A 113 -8.73 -15.94 2.75
N LYS A 114 -7.94 -14.86 2.61
CA LYS A 114 -7.95 -13.98 1.43
C LYS A 114 -6.72 -14.12 0.51
N HIS A 115 -5.88 -15.14 0.71
CA HIS A 115 -4.68 -15.41 -0.10
C HIS A 115 -4.79 -16.69 -0.93
#